data_AF-A0A318MUB1-F1
#
_entry.id   AF-A0A318MUB1-F1
#
_cell.length_a   1.000
_cell.length_b   1.000
_cell.length_c   1.000
_cell.angle_alpha   90.00
_cell.angle_beta   90.00
_cell.angle_gamma   90.00
#
_symmetry.space_group_name_H-M   'P 1'
#
loop_
_entity.id
_entity.type
_entity.pdbx_description
1 polymer ?
#
loop_
_entity_poly.entity_id
_entity_poly.type
_entity_poly.pdbx_seq_one_letter_code
_entity_poly.pdbx_strand_id
1 'polypeptide(L)'
;MKKVALLSVVSFVLVGWSDDNGGKVTNEFLVGNWGCFNKEYESSYDSKLEEYSDYSELSSTQVIRSYKVVNGVLLMKSTDREDAEVDLDKIYNNLKTENKANDCEYVLNRNLFKNSSNKHTFEMEMFINCSDDNEGITKSKYKIVQVCTRIK
;
A
#
# COMPACT_ATOMS: atom_id res chain seq x y z
N MET A 1 -28.28 60.66 -16.11
CA MET A 1 -27.08 60.27 -15.33
C MET A 1 -26.81 58.80 -15.57
N LYS A 2 -25.64 58.45 -16.14
CA LYS A 2 -25.22 57.07 -16.45
C LYS A 2 -24.22 56.60 -15.40
N LYS A 3 -24.47 55.46 -14.74
CA LYS A 3 -23.49 54.66 -13.98
C LYS A 3 -23.93 53.20 -14.09
N VAL A 4 -23.55 52.53 -15.18
CA VAL A 4 -22.51 51.49 -15.25
C VAL A 4 -22.79 50.34 -14.27
N ALA A 5 -23.43 49.31 -14.82
CA ALA A 5 -23.58 48.00 -14.20
C ALA A 5 -22.22 47.29 -14.18
N LEU A 6 -21.73 46.94 -13.00
CA LEU A 6 -20.62 46.01 -12.85
C LEU A 6 -21.18 44.59 -12.89
N LEU A 7 -21.05 43.97 -14.07
CA LEU A 7 -21.10 42.53 -14.24
C LEU A 7 -20.00 41.90 -13.38
N SER A 8 -20.36 41.31 -12.25
CA SER A 8 -19.48 40.40 -11.52
C SER A 8 -19.26 39.16 -12.39
N VAL A 9 -18.07 39.14 -12.97
CA VAL A 9 -17.50 38.07 -13.80
C VAL A 9 -17.72 36.72 -13.14
N VAL A 10 -18.45 35.85 -13.85
CA VAL A 10 -18.49 34.41 -13.59
C VAL A 10 -17.06 33.91 -13.64
N SER A 11 -16.50 33.65 -12.47
CA SER A 11 -15.23 32.95 -12.35
C SER A 11 -15.51 31.48 -12.58
N PHE A 12 -15.54 31.09 -13.86
CA PHE A 12 -15.24 29.72 -14.26
C PHE A 12 -13.79 29.44 -13.83
N VAL A 13 -13.60 29.05 -12.57
CA VAL A 13 -12.48 28.18 -12.26
C VAL A 13 -12.88 26.84 -12.84
N LEU A 14 -12.50 26.60 -14.09
CA LEU A 14 -12.25 25.27 -14.59
C LEU A 14 -11.20 24.69 -13.64
N VAL A 15 -11.65 24.06 -12.55
CA VAL A 15 -10.85 23.09 -11.83
C VAL A 15 -10.67 21.96 -12.85
N GLY A 16 -9.63 22.09 -13.66
CA GLY A 16 -9.03 20.97 -14.35
C GLY A 16 -8.49 20.04 -13.28
N TRP A 17 -9.36 19.27 -12.66
CA TRP A 17 -9.00 17.99 -12.06
C TRP A 17 -8.78 17.04 -13.23
N SER A 18 -7.63 17.15 -13.88
CA SER A 18 -7.08 16.02 -14.61
C SER A 18 -6.59 15.01 -13.57
N ASP A 19 -7.49 14.12 -13.16
CA ASP A 19 -7.39 12.65 -13.22
C ASP A 19 -6.01 11.94 -13.25
N ASP A 20 -4.93 12.51 -12.71
CA ASP A 20 -3.59 11.88 -12.76
C ASP A 20 -2.99 11.50 -11.40
N ASN A 21 -3.66 11.85 -10.28
CA ASN A 21 -3.15 11.66 -8.91
C ASN A 21 -3.83 10.51 -8.13
N GLY A 22 -4.45 9.55 -8.81
CA GLY A 22 -5.09 8.37 -8.21
C GLY A 22 -5.05 7.12 -9.08
N GLY A 23 -3.97 6.93 -9.86
CA GLY A 23 -3.89 5.86 -10.85
C GLY A 23 -3.48 4.48 -10.28
N LYS A 24 -3.93 3.42 -10.96
CA LYS A 24 -3.39 2.05 -10.79
C LYS A 24 -1.88 2.07 -11.09
N VAL A 25 -1.09 1.36 -10.29
CA VAL A 25 0.33 1.10 -10.58
C VAL A 25 0.40 0.11 -11.73
N THR A 26 1.19 0.41 -12.77
CA THR A 26 1.38 -0.46 -13.94
C THR A 26 2.82 -0.94 -14.04
N ASN A 27 3.06 -1.94 -14.89
CA ASN A 27 4.39 -2.46 -15.14
C ASN A 27 5.33 -1.35 -15.64
N GLU A 28 4.87 -0.53 -16.59
CA GLU A 28 5.63 0.57 -17.20
C GLU A 28 5.99 1.63 -16.16
N PHE A 29 5.04 1.93 -15.26
CA PHE A 29 5.29 2.86 -14.17
C PHE A 29 6.40 2.37 -13.23
N LEU A 30 6.46 1.07 -12.94
CA LEU A 30 7.45 0.50 -12.02
C LEU A 30 8.85 0.41 -12.62
N VAL A 31 9.01 0.31 -13.94
CA VAL A 31 10.34 0.19 -14.57
C VAL A 31 11.29 1.30 -14.10
N GLY A 32 12.47 0.90 -13.61
CA GLY A 32 13.51 1.79 -13.06
C GLY A 32 13.92 1.45 -11.63
N ASN A 33 14.70 2.34 -11.02
CA ASN A 33 15.22 2.19 -9.66
C ASN A 33 14.39 2.99 -8.64
N TRP A 34 14.16 2.40 -7.48
CA TRP A 34 13.30 2.94 -6.44
C TRP A 34 13.95 2.81 -5.06
N GLY A 35 13.91 3.90 -4.31
CA GLY A 35 14.29 3.92 -2.90
C GLY A 35 13.02 3.75 -2.10
N CYS A 36 12.93 2.63 -1.38
CA CYS A 36 11.76 2.24 -0.64
C CYS A 36 12.03 2.26 0.86
N PHE A 37 11.13 2.88 1.62
CA PHE A 37 11.07 2.77 3.07
C PHE A 37 9.95 1.79 3.41
N ASN A 38 10.31 0.68 4.06
CA ASN A 38 9.37 -0.30 4.58
C ASN A 38 9.27 -0.09 6.08
N LYS A 39 8.04 0.05 6.57
CA LYS A 39 7.74 0.10 7.98
C LYS A 39 6.77 -1.01 8.34
N GLU A 40 7.04 -1.66 9.45
CA GLU A 40 6.19 -2.69 10.01
C GLU A 40 5.69 -2.21 11.36
N TYR A 41 4.42 -2.48 11.62
CA TYR A 41 3.73 -2.10 12.82
C TYR A 41 2.96 -3.29 13.36
N GLU A 42 2.81 -3.33 14.68
CA GLU A 42 1.92 -4.28 15.34
C GLU A 42 0.95 -3.56 16.27
N SER A 43 -0.14 -4.24 16.57
CA SER A 43 -1.11 -3.84 17.56
C SER A 43 -1.51 -5.07 18.36
N SER A 44 -1.57 -4.88 19.68
CA SER A 44 -1.95 -5.93 20.64
C SER A 44 -3.45 -5.90 20.86
N TYR A 45 -4.05 -7.08 21.07
CA TYR A 45 -5.46 -7.21 21.40
C TYR A 45 -5.67 -7.27 22.91
N ASP A 46 -6.51 -6.38 23.45
CA ASP A 46 -6.96 -6.45 24.85
C ASP A 46 -8.25 -7.26 24.93
N SER A 47 -8.19 -8.45 25.53
CA SER A 47 -9.35 -9.34 25.65
C SER A 47 -10.39 -8.86 26.65
N LYS A 48 -10.07 -7.92 27.55
CA LYS A 48 -11.03 -7.36 28.52
C LYS A 48 -11.84 -6.22 27.91
N LEU A 49 -11.22 -5.45 27.02
CA LEU A 49 -11.85 -4.33 26.31
C LEU A 49 -12.38 -4.74 24.93
N GLU A 50 -12.02 -5.93 24.46
CA GLU A 50 -12.35 -6.51 23.16
C GLU A 50 -11.86 -5.68 21.96
N GLU A 51 -10.80 -4.89 22.15
CA GLU A 51 -10.28 -3.95 21.15
C GLU A 51 -8.78 -4.11 20.89
N TYR A 52 -8.33 -3.59 19.75
CA TYR A 52 -6.91 -3.49 19.40
C TYR A 52 -6.36 -2.15 19.90
N SER A 53 -5.14 -2.19 20.45
CA SER A 53 -4.41 -0.97 20.80
C SER A 53 -4.05 -0.16 19.55
N ASP A 54 -3.57 1.06 19.77
CA ASP A 54 -2.85 1.79 18.73
C ASP A 54 -1.64 0.99 18.22
N TYR A 55 -1.23 1.29 16.98
CA TYR A 55 -0.07 0.68 16.36
C TYR A 55 1.24 1.18 16.98
N SER A 56 2.13 0.24 17.30
CA SER A 56 3.55 0.51 17.59
C SER A 56 4.41 0.15 16.38
N GLU A 57 5.46 0.93 16.12
CA GLU A 57 6.44 0.61 15.06
C GLU A 57 7.33 -0.56 15.54
N LEU A 58 7.34 -1.66 14.78
CA LEU A 58 8.20 -2.82 15.00
C LEU A 58 9.55 -2.64 14.33
N SER A 59 9.53 -2.21 13.06
CA SER A 59 10.73 -2.11 12.25
C SER A 59 10.60 -1.02 11.19
N SER A 60 11.75 -0.49 10.79
CA SER A 60 11.85 0.50 9.72
C SER A 60 13.14 0.23 8.95
N THR A 61 13.01 -0.09 7.67
CA THR A 61 14.13 -0.45 6.80
C THR A 61 14.07 0.29 5.49
N GLN A 62 15.25 0.64 4.95
CA GLN A 62 15.37 1.22 3.63
C GLN A 62 15.98 0.20 2.67
N VAL A 63 15.36 0.03 1.51
CA VAL A 63 15.84 -0.89 0.47
C VAL A 63 15.79 -0.23 -0.90
N ILE A 64 16.70 -0.62 -1.78
CA ILE A 64 16.65 -0.23 -3.19
C ILE A 64 16.02 -1.37 -3.98
N ARG A 65 15.02 -1.06 -4.79
CA ARG A 65 14.37 -2.00 -5.72
C ARG A 65 14.51 -1.52 -7.15
N SER A 66 14.89 -2.44 -8.02
CA SER A 66 15.00 -2.19 -9.46
C SER A 66 14.00 -3.06 -10.20
N TYR A 67 13.24 -2.46 -11.11
CA TYR A 67 12.29 -3.20 -11.92
C TYR A 67 12.64 -3.11 -13.40
N LYS A 68 12.51 -4.23 -14.10
CA LYS A 68 12.69 -4.34 -15.56
C LYS A 68 11.61 -5.25 -16.14
N VAL A 69 11.25 -5.03 -17.40
CA VAL A 69 10.39 -5.95 -18.15
C VAL A 69 11.26 -6.78 -19.08
N VAL A 70 11.15 -8.10 -19.00
CA VAL A 70 11.84 -9.05 -19.89
C VAL A 70 10.79 -9.99 -20.46
N ASN A 71 10.67 -10.02 -21.80
CA ASN A 71 9.66 -10.83 -22.50
C ASN A 71 8.22 -10.61 -21.99
N GLY A 72 7.88 -9.37 -21.63
CA GLY A 72 6.56 -9.01 -21.10
C GLY A 72 6.36 -9.28 -19.60
N VAL A 73 7.32 -9.91 -18.93
CA VAL A 73 7.26 -10.21 -17.49
C VAL A 73 7.97 -9.13 -16.69
N LEU A 74 7.30 -8.58 -15.68
CA LEU A 74 7.90 -7.63 -14.75
C LEU A 74 8.74 -8.36 -13.71
N LEU A 75 10.04 -8.06 -13.67
CA LEU A 75 10.99 -8.61 -12.71
C LEU A 75 11.42 -7.51 -11.74
N MET A 76 11.42 -7.84 -10.45
CA MET A 76 11.95 -7.00 -9.38
C MET A 76 13.25 -7.60 -8.86
N LYS A 77 14.27 -6.76 -8.72
CA LYS A 77 15.49 -7.04 -7.99
C LYS A 77 15.56 -6.19 -6.73
N SER A 78 15.94 -6.78 -5.61
CA SER A 78 16.33 -6.06 -4.38
C SER A 78 17.81 -6.29 -4.12
N THR A 79 18.48 -5.41 -3.37
CA THR A 79 19.90 -5.55 -2.99
C THR A 79 20.25 -6.94 -2.47
N ASP A 80 19.33 -7.58 -1.74
CA ASP A 80 19.60 -8.80 -0.97
C ASP A 80 18.91 -10.05 -1.54
N ARG A 81 18.31 -9.97 -2.74
CA ARG A 81 17.51 -11.06 -3.31
C ARG A 81 17.72 -11.21 -4.81
N GLU A 82 17.57 -12.44 -5.29
CA GLU A 82 17.48 -12.73 -6.71
C GLU A 82 16.27 -12.05 -7.36
N ASP A 83 16.30 -11.96 -8.69
CA ASP A 83 15.20 -11.40 -9.47
C ASP A 83 13.92 -12.22 -9.21
N ALA A 84 12.86 -11.56 -8.77
CA ALA A 84 11.56 -12.18 -8.54
C ALA A 84 10.51 -11.58 -9.48
N GLU A 85 9.64 -12.43 -10.02
CA GLU A 85 8.51 -11.99 -10.82
C GLU A 85 7.50 -11.23 -9.97
N VAL A 86 6.98 -10.14 -10.53
CA VAL A 86 5.92 -9.33 -9.92
C VAL A 86 4.70 -9.37 -10.82
N ASP A 87 3.68 -10.09 -10.37
CA ASP A 87 2.37 -10.12 -11.00
C ASP A 87 1.45 -9.10 -10.31
N LEU A 88 1.30 -7.92 -10.95
CA LEU A 88 0.42 -6.88 -10.44
C LEU A 88 -1.05 -7.27 -10.50
N ASP A 89 -1.47 -8.06 -11.49
CA ASP A 89 -2.87 -8.47 -11.59
C ASP A 89 -3.24 -9.45 -10.47
N LYS A 90 -2.32 -10.33 -10.08
CA LYS A 90 -2.48 -11.14 -8.87
C LYS A 90 -2.63 -10.27 -7.61
N ILE A 91 -1.88 -9.16 -7.48
CA ILE A 91 -2.05 -8.25 -6.35
C ILE A 91 -3.44 -7.61 -6.38
N TYR A 92 -3.84 -7.03 -7.53
CA TYR A 92 -5.10 -6.32 -7.67
C TYR A 92 -6.34 -7.21 -7.60
N ASN A 93 -6.24 -8.48 -8.00
CA ASN A 93 -7.34 -9.43 -7.88
C ASN A 93 -7.46 -10.04 -6.46
N ASN A 94 -6.47 -9.80 -5.59
CA ASN A 94 -6.41 -10.35 -4.23
C ASN A 94 -6.15 -9.25 -3.19
N LEU A 95 -6.82 -8.09 -3.33
CA LEU A 95 -6.72 -6.99 -2.36
C LEU A 95 -7.23 -7.40 -0.98
N LYS A 96 -8.20 -8.30 -0.90
CA LYS A 96 -8.60 -8.97 0.34
C LYS A 96 -8.41 -10.47 0.16
N THR A 97 -7.73 -11.10 1.11
CA THR A 97 -7.60 -12.56 1.16
C THR A 97 -7.96 -13.03 2.57
N GLU A 98 -8.77 -14.07 2.62
CA GLU A 98 -9.05 -14.81 3.84
C GLU A 98 -8.42 -16.20 3.69
N ASN A 99 -7.68 -16.63 4.71
CA ASN A 99 -6.99 -17.91 4.65
C ASN A 99 -6.99 -18.58 6.02
N LYS A 100 -6.79 -19.89 6.05
CA LYS A 100 -6.67 -20.67 7.27
C LYS A 100 -5.44 -21.56 7.16
N ALA A 101 -4.58 -21.50 8.16
CA ALA A 101 -3.45 -22.41 8.28
C ALA A 101 -3.37 -22.91 9.71
N ASN A 102 -3.44 -24.23 9.88
CA ASN A 102 -3.58 -24.88 11.19
C ASN A 102 -4.76 -24.27 11.96
N ASP A 103 -4.53 -23.88 13.21
CA ASP A 103 -5.53 -23.32 14.11
C ASP A 103 -5.66 -21.79 14.00
N CYS A 104 -5.07 -21.20 12.95
CA CYS A 104 -5.07 -19.77 12.70
C CYS A 104 -5.89 -19.38 11.47
N GLU A 105 -6.71 -18.36 11.64
CA GLU A 105 -7.44 -17.68 10.57
C GLU A 105 -6.83 -16.31 10.32
N TYR A 106 -6.67 -15.97 9.05
CA TYR A 106 -5.99 -14.78 8.58
C TYR A 106 -6.90 -13.99 7.67
N VAL A 107 -7.05 -12.69 7.95
CA VAL A 107 -7.67 -11.73 7.03
C VAL A 107 -6.62 -10.72 6.66
N LEU A 108 -6.34 -10.59 5.36
CA LEU A 108 -5.27 -9.76 4.88
C LEU A 108 -5.79 -8.82 3.80
N ASN A 109 -5.71 -7.51 4.09
CA ASN A 109 -6.09 -6.43 3.21
C ASN A 109 -4.82 -5.79 2.62
N ARG A 110 -4.83 -5.47 1.34
CA ARG A 110 -3.71 -4.89 0.60
C ARG A 110 -4.20 -3.71 -0.21
N ASN A 111 -3.33 -2.72 -0.39
CA ASN A 111 -3.53 -1.62 -1.33
C ASN A 111 -2.23 -1.33 -2.05
N LEU A 112 -2.32 -1.02 -3.34
CA LEU A 112 -1.19 -0.56 -4.16
C LEU A 112 -1.65 0.59 -5.04
N PHE A 113 -1.11 1.78 -4.80
CA PHE A 113 -1.55 2.97 -5.50
C PHE A 113 -0.38 3.90 -5.83
N LYS A 114 -0.54 4.58 -6.96
CA LYS A 114 0.38 5.62 -7.43
C LYS A 114 0.05 6.92 -6.69
N ASN A 115 1.00 7.45 -5.92
CA ASN A 115 0.83 8.76 -5.28
C ASN A 115 1.15 9.90 -6.25
N SER A 116 2.14 9.71 -7.13
CA SER A 116 2.60 10.68 -8.12
C SER A 116 3.36 9.97 -9.26
N SER A 117 3.89 10.72 -10.23
CA SER A 117 4.72 10.17 -11.31
C SER A 117 6.02 9.50 -10.84
N ASN A 118 6.48 9.78 -9.63
CA ASN A 118 7.74 9.28 -9.07
C ASN A 118 7.57 8.65 -7.68
N LYS A 119 6.34 8.39 -7.23
CA LYS A 119 6.06 7.84 -5.89
C LYS A 119 4.88 6.87 -5.92
N HIS A 120 5.03 5.74 -5.26
CA HIS A 120 3.94 4.79 -5.02
C HIS A 120 3.99 4.24 -3.60
N THR A 121 2.85 3.79 -3.11
CA THR A 121 2.70 3.16 -1.80
C THR A 121 2.06 1.79 -1.95
N PHE A 122 2.66 0.80 -1.29
CA PHE A 122 2.03 -0.47 -0.99
C PHE A 122 1.70 -0.50 0.50
N GLU A 123 0.47 -0.88 0.83
CA GLU A 123 0.03 -1.09 2.21
C GLU A 123 -0.54 -2.49 2.36
N MET A 124 -0.30 -3.09 3.53
CA MET A 124 -0.90 -4.35 3.93
C MET A 124 -1.34 -4.25 5.37
N GLU A 125 -2.54 -4.72 5.69
CA GLU A 125 -3.02 -4.91 7.05
C GLU A 125 -3.49 -6.35 7.21
N MET A 126 -3.01 -7.03 8.25
CA MET A 126 -3.25 -8.44 8.51
C MET A 126 -3.84 -8.61 9.91
N PHE A 127 -4.94 -9.34 9.99
CA PHE A 127 -5.58 -9.77 11.22
C PHE A 127 -5.38 -11.27 11.34
N ILE A 128 -4.96 -11.71 12.52
CA ILE A 128 -4.65 -13.11 12.82
C ILE A 128 -5.44 -13.50 14.05
N ASN A 129 -6.22 -14.57 13.94
CA ASN A 129 -6.88 -15.20 15.08
C ASN A 129 -6.41 -16.64 15.15
N CYS A 130 -5.63 -16.98 16.16
CA CYS A 130 -5.15 -18.34 16.41
C CYS A 130 -5.86 -18.92 17.62
N SER A 131 -6.33 -20.16 17.51
CA SER A 131 -6.86 -20.91 18.65
C SER A 131 -5.72 -21.73 19.26
N ASP A 132 -5.52 -21.60 20.57
CA ASP A 132 -4.67 -22.48 21.35
C ASP A 132 -5.56 -23.27 22.33
N ASP A 133 -5.40 -24.59 22.34
CA ASP A 133 -6.17 -25.52 23.18
C ASP A 133 -6.08 -25.17 24.68
N ASN A 134 -5.01 -24.49 25.12
CA ASN A 134 -4.78 -24.15 26.53
C ASN A 134 -5.01 -22.67 26.88
N GLU A 135 -4.85 -21.75 25.92
CA GLU A 135 -4.87 -20.29 26.16
C GLU A 135 -6.07 -19.56 25.52
N GLY A 136 -6.91 -20.28 24.75
CA GLY A 136 -8.05 -19.69 24.06
C GLY A 136 -7.64 -19.02 22.74
N ILE A 137 -8.37 -18.00 22.30
CA ILE A 137 -8.11 -17.34 21.01
C ILE A 137 -7.11 -16.19 21.22
N THR A 138 -5.92 -16.32 20.65
CA THR A 138 -4.97 -15.21 20.50
C THR A 138 -5.33 -14.41 19.25
N LYS A 139 -5.43 -13.08 19.39
CA LYS A 139 -5.66 -12.17 18.27
C LYS A 139 -4.47 -11.23 18.09
N SER A 140 -4.04 -11.03 16.86
CA SER A 140 -2.92 -10.15 16.51
C SER A 140 -3.22 -9.36 15.25
N LYS A 141 -2.68 -8.14 15.20
CA LYS A 141 -2.88 -7.22 14.07
C LYS A 141 -1.54 -6.63 13.65
N TYR A 142 -1.24 -6.73 12.35
CA TYR A 142 -0.01 -6.23 11.76
C TYR A 142 -0.31 -5.29 10.61
N LYS A 143 0.53 -4.27 10.44
CA LYS A 143 0.47 -3.36 9.29
C LYS A 143 1.85 -3.19 8.69
N ILE A 144 1.93 -3.28 7.36
CA ILE A 144 3.13 -2.96 6.59
C ILE A 144 2.80 -1.76 5.70
N VAL A 145 3.68 -0.77 5.72
CA VAL A 145 3.63 0.38 4.80
C VAL A 145 4.96 0.47 4.08
N GLN A 146 4.92 0.35 2.77
CA GLN A 146 6.06 0.52 1.89
C GLN A 146 5.84 1.73 1.01
N VAL A 147 6.68 2.76 1.17
CA VAL A 147 6.66 3.96 0.34
C VAL A 147 7.90 3.99 -0.52
N CYS A 148 7.73 3.97 -1.83
CA CYS A 148 8.82 3.98 -2.79
C CYS A 148 8.85 5.28 -3.59
N THR A 149 10.03 5.87 -3.71
CA THR A 149 10.28 7.04 -4.55
C THR A 149 11.34 6.70 -5.59
N ARG A 150 11.12 7.13 -6.84
CA ARG A 150 12.04 6.86 -7.96
C ARG A 150 13.38 7.55 -7.69
N ILE A 151 14.47 6.81 -7.87
CA ILE A 151 15.84 7.33 -7.76
C ILE A 151 16.38 7.55 -9.18
N LYS A 152 17.12 8.64 -9.37
CA LYS A 152 17.75 8.98 -10.65
C LYS A 152 18.99 8.13 -10.90
#